data_AF-X1C7V2-F1
#
_entry.id   AF-X1C7V2-F1
#
_cell.length_a   1.000
_cell.length_b   1.000
_cell.length_c   1.000
_cell.angle_alpha   90.00
_cell.angle_beta   90.00
_cell.angle_gamma   90.00
#
_symmetry.space_group_name_H-M   'P 1'
#
loop_
_entity.id
_entity.type
_entity.pdbx_description
1 polymer ?
#
loop_
_entity_poly.entity_id
_entity_poly.type
_entity_poly.pdbx_seq_one_letter_code
_entity_poly.pdbx_strand_id
1 'polypeptide(L)'
;YFGYYLTTLSYLSAIYALQGKLDQATQSVEETGKLLQEEFIQENLDRVSKRQIVHTFNLTNFYVQTRKKDFNVEESSEIVKNLYSEIQINYSDTILLSEFLLNAHLSYEQLLELQKKDNPSLKRVTHITSFMMEKTRTDVELTAVERLRNCIVTLWKRRPQKDETFIERSFVDLLLAQQYYDMGRFDEMNKLLKPYSDNLDTIEVLEQRLFIKGMMYFAAHRSGDFTAAPKFCKTIEECKVNNFTRLEALLTSYI
;
A
#
# COMPACT_ATOMS: atom_id res chain seq x y z
N TYR A 1 -20.72 20.61 7.45
CA TYR A 1 -21.50 19.66 6.63
C TYR A 1 -20.76 19.33 5.33
N PHE A 2 -20.48 20.30 4.46
CA PHE A 2 -19.78 20.09 3.18
C PHE A 2 -18.39 19.45 3.28
N GLY A 3 -17.57 19.86 4.26
CA GLY A 3 -16.25 19.23 4.46
C GLY A 3 -16.33 17.73 4.79
N TYR A 4 -17.31 17.34 5.61
CA TYR A 4 -17.56 15.92 5.90
C TYR A 4 -18.02 15.16 4.65
N TYR A 5 -18.86 15.79 3.82
CA TYR A 5 -19.34 15.20 2.56
C TYR A 5 -18.18 14.90 1.60
N LEU A 6 -17.30 15.88 1.34
CA LEU A 6 -16.14 15.70 0.45
C LEU A 6 -15.16 14.64 0.97
N THR A 7 -14.93 14.62 2.28
CA THR A 7 -14.09 13.60 2.91
C THR A 7 -14.73 12.21 2.77
N THR A 8 -16.06 12.12 2.90
CA THR A 8 -16.81 10.87 2.74
C THR A 8 -16.73 10.34 1.31
N LEU A 9 -16.82 11.21 0.31
CA LEU A 9 -16.64 10.82 -1.09
C LEU A 9 -15.24 10.25 -1.34
N SER A 10 -14.20 10.88 -0.78
CA SER A 10 -12.82 10.38 -0.89
C SER A 10 -12.65 9.01 -0.22
N TYR A 11 -13.31 8.77 0.92
CA TYR A 11 -13.31 7.45 1.56
C TYR A 11 -14.10 6.42 0.75
N LEU A 12 -15.23 6.80 0.16
CA LEU A 12 -16.01 5.92 -0.70
C LEU A 12 -15.21 5.47 -1.92
N SER A 13 -14.47 6.38 -2.56
CA SER A 13 -13.53 6.04 -3.64
C SER A 13 -12.47 5.03 -3.20
N ALA A 14 -11.87 5.23 -2.02
CA ALA A 14 -10.90 4.30 -1.47
C ALA A 14 -11.52 2.91 -1.21
N ILE A 15 -12.73 2.86 -0.65
CA ILE A 15 -13.48 1.61 -0.44
C ILE A 15 -13.75 0.90 -1.76
N TYR A 16 -14.21 1.60 -2.79
CA TYR A 16 -14.42 0.99 -4.11
C TYR A 16 -13.13 0.42 -4.68
N ALA A 17 -12.01 1.14 -4.57
CA ALA A 17 -10.73 0.65 -5.05
C ALA A 17 -10.25 -0.58 -4.26
N LEU A 18 -10.40 -0.61 -2.93
CA LEU A 18 -10.11 -1.77 -2.08
C LEU A 18 -10.98 -3.00 -2.40
N GLN A 19 -12.16 -2.78 -3.00
CA GLN A 19 -13.07 -3.83 -3.47
C GLN A 19 -12.83 -4.25 -4.94
N GLY A 20 -11.87 -3.64 -5.64
CA GLY A 20 -11.62 -3.93 -7.07
C GLY A 20 -12.60 -3.25 -8.02
N LYS A 21 -13.43 -2.32 -7.52
CA LYS A 21 -14.38 -1.52 -8.30
C LYS A 21 -13.71 -0.25 -8.84
N LEU A 22 -12.68 -0.43 -9.66
CA LEU A 22 -11.80 0.66 -10.10
C LEU A 22 -12.50 1.72 -10.95
N ASP A 23 -13.49 1.34 -11.77
CA ASP A 23 -14.27 2.29 -12.57
C ASP A 23 -15.07 3.22 -11.67
N GLN A 24 -15.77 2.67 -10.66
CA GLN A 24 -16.51 3.45 -9.67
C GLN A 24 -15.59 4.33 -8.82
N ALA A 25 -14.42 3.79 -8.44
CA ALA A 25 -13.42 4.56 -7.70
C ALA A 25 -12.92 5.76 -8.53
N THR A 26 -12.61 5.54 -9.81
CA THR A 26 -12.14 6.58 -10.74
C THR A 26 -13.20 7.65 -10.95
N GLN A 27 -14.44 7.25 -11.25
CA GLN A 27 -15.56 8.19 -11.41
C GLN A 27 -15.77 9.06 -10.15
N SER A 28 -15.72 8.44 -8.97
CA SER A 28 -15.89 9.14 -7.70
C SER A 28 -14.74 10.10 -7.40
N VAL A 29 -13.50 9.77 -7.78
CA VAL A 29 -12.34 10.68 -7.68
C VAL A 29 -12.52 11.87 -8.62
N GLU A 30 -12.94 11.65 -9.87
CA GLU A 30 -13.19 12.73 -10.82
C GLU A 30 -14.30 13.68 -10.35
N GLU A 31 -15.39 13.14 -9.82
CA GLU A 31 -16.49 13.93 -9.26
C GLU A 31 -16.04 14.73 -8.04
N THR A 32 -15.32 14.11 -7.11
CA THR A 32 -14.78 14.79 -5.93
C THR A 32 -13.81 15.91 -6.35
N GLY A 33 -12.97 15.65 -7.35
CA GLY A 33 -12.05 16.64 -7.91
C GLY A 33 -12.78 17.85 -8.48
N LYS A 34 -13.88 17.64 -9.22
CA LYS A 34 -14.73 18.74 -9.75
C LYS A 34 -15.35 19.55 -8.63
N LEU A 35 -15.94 18.90 -7.64
CA LEU A 35 -16.55 19.57 -6.48
C LEU A 35 -15.54 20.41 -5.70
N LEU A 36 -14.30 19.94 -5.57
CA LEU A 36 -13.24 20.70 -4.91
C LEU A 36 -12.88 22.00 -5.64
N GLN A 37 -13.12 22.10 -6.95
CA GLN A 37 -12.86 23.32 -7.72
C GLN A 37 -14.00 24.34 -7.66
N GLU A 38 -15.15 23.98 -7.09
CA GLU A 38 -16.28 24.91 -7.00
C GLU A 38 -15.93 26.10 -6.10
N GLU A 39 -16.25 27.31 -6.59
CA GLU A 39 -15.97 28.58 -5.91
C GLU A 39 -16.50 28.60 -4.47
N PHE A 40 -17.71 28.08 -4.27
CA PHE A 40 -18.31 27.95 -2.95
C PHE A 40 -17.43 27.12 -1.99
N ILE A 41 -16.88 26.00 -2.44
CA ILE A 41 -16.01 25.13 -1.63
C ILE A 41 -14.65 25.81 -1.40
N GLN A 42 -14.14 26.52 -2.40
CA GLN A 42 -12.86 27.23 -2.32
C GLN A 42 -12.89 28.39 -1.31
N GLU A 43 -14.02 29.09 -1.18
CA GLU A 43 -14.14 30.29 -0.35
C GLU A 43 -14.68 30.01 1.06
N ASN A 44 -15.57 29.02 1.23
CA ASN A 44 -16.32 28.86 2.48
C ASN A 44 -15.71 27.85 3.46
N LEU A 45 -14.68 27.10 3.07
CA LEU A 45 -13.97 26.19 3.97
C LEU A 45 -12.82 26.90 4.67
N ASP A 46 -12.71 26.71 5.99
CA ASP A 46 -11.54 27.18 6.72
C ASP A 46 -10.26 26.50 6.18
N ARG A 47 -9.13 27.20 6.33
CA ARG A 47 -7.85 26.78 5.77
C ARG A 47 -7.40 25.39 6.24
N VAL A 48 -7.67 25.03 7.49
CA VAL A 48 -7.22 23.75 8.07
C VAL A 48 -8.05 22.62 7.48
N SER A 49 -9.38 22.73 7.51
CA SER A 49 -10.27 21.74 6.92
C SER A 49 -10.01 21.56 5.43
N LYS A 50 -9.85 22.67 4.69
CA LYS A 50 -9.56 22.63 3.25
C LYS A 50 -8.28 21.87 2.95
N ARG A 51 -7.20 22.12 3.71
CA ARG A 51 -5.93 21.39 3.56
C ARG A 51 -6.08 19.90 3.82
N GLN A 52 -6.76 19.52 4.90
CA GLN A 52 -6.99 18.11 5.22
C GLN A 52 -7.84 17.41 4.15
N ILE A 53 -8.88 18.07 3.63
CA ILE A 53 -9.74 17.51 2.57
C ILE A 53 -8.93 17.29 1.29
N VAL A 54 -8.17 18.29 0.85
CA VAL A 54 -7.33 18.18 -0.36
C VAL A 54 -6.25 17.11 -0.19
N HIS A 55 -5.64 17.02 0.99
CA HIS A 55 -4.66 15.98 1.32
C HIS A 55 -5.28 14.58 1.26
N THR A 56 -6.43 14.36 1.89
CA THR A 56 -7.16 13.08 1.83
C THR A 56 -7.54 12.74 0.39
N PHE A 57 -8.06 13.70 -0.38
CA PHE A 57 -8.38 13.52 -1.78
C PHE A 57 -7.16 13.10 -2.60
N ASN A 58 -6.02 13.78 -2.43
CA ASN A 58 -4.79 13.45 -3.16
C ASN A 58 -4.26 12.05 -2.81
N LEU A 59 -4.32 11.64 -1.54
CA LEU A 59 -3.94 10.29 -1.12
C LEU A 59 -4.84 9.24 -1.76
N THR A 60 -6.15 9.47 -1.74
CA THR A 60 -7.13 8.60 -2.39
C THR A 60 -6.89 8.53 -3.90
N ASN A 61 -6.73 9.69 -4.57
CA ASN A 61 -6.50 9.73 -6.01
C ASN A 61 -5.23 8.97 -6.37
N PHE A 62 -4.12 9.22 -5.66
CA PHE A 62 -2.88 8.48 -5.86
C PHE A 62 -3.08 6.97 -5.70
N TYR A 63 -3.76 6.53 -4.63
CA TYR A 63 -4.09 5.13 -4.41
C TYR A 63 -4.92 4.53 -5.56
N VAL A 64 -5.93 5.22 -6.06
CA VAL A 64 -6.74 4.74 -7.20
C VAL A 64 -5.88 4.61 -8.45
N GLN A 65 -5.00 5.58 -8.73
CA GLN A 65 -4.09 5.50 -9.87
C GLN A 65 -3.14 4.31 -9.75
N THR A 66 -2.60 4.02 -8.56
CA THR A 66 -1.63 2.91 -8.38
C THR A 66 -2.27 1.53 -8.60
N ARG A 67 -3.59 1.40 -8.57
CA ARG A 67 -4.29 0.13 -8.86
C ARG A 67 -4.48 -0.13 -10.35
N LYS A 68 -4.29 0.88 -11.20
CA LYS A 68 -4.37 0.71 -12.66
C LYS A 68 -3.20 -0.15 -13.15
N LYS A 69 -3.46 -0.97 -14.17
CA LYS A 69 -2.48 -1.92 -14.72
C LYS A 69 -1.24 -1.21 -15.31
N ASP A 70 -1.46 -0.04 -15.88
CA ASP A 70 -0.51 0.81 -16.59
C ASP A 70 -0.03 1.98 -15.74
N PHE A 71 -0.14 1.89 -14.40
CA PHE A 71 0.31 2.95 -13.50
C PHE A 71 1.76 3.35 -13.77
N ASN A 72 1.95 4.64 -14.08
CA ASN A 72 3.24 5.30 -14.20
C ASN A 72 3.33 6.45 -13.18
N VAL A 73 4.31 6.37 -12.28
CA VAL A 73 4.52 7.39 -11.25
C VAL A 73 4.86 8.76 -11.84
N GLU A 74 5.51 8.79 -13.01
CA GLU A 74 5.92 10.05 -13.66
C GLU A 74 4.70 10.90 -14.07
N GLU A 75 3.64 10.24 -14.53
CA GLU A 75 2.36 10.87 -14.87
C GLU A 75 1.62 11.40 -13.62
N SER A 76 1.98 10.90 -12.43
CA SER A 76 1.45 11.33 -11.14
C SER A 76 2.39 12.29 -10.38
N SER A 77 3.42 12.83 -11.04
CA SER A 77 4.49 13.62 -10.39
C SER A 77 4.00 14.86 -9.65
N GLU A 78 2.95 15.53 -10.13
CA GLU A 78 2.35 16.68 -9.43
C GLU A 78 1.68 16.26 -8.11
N ILE A 79 0.87 15.18 -8.15
CA ILE A 79 0.23 14.62 -6.96
C ILE A 79 1.28 14.16 -5.95
N VAL A 80 2.37 13.53 -6.42
CA VAL A 80 3.48 13.09 -5.57
C VAL A 80 4.14 14.26 -4.86
N LYS A 81 4.44 15.35 -5.58
CA LYS A 81 5.04 16.57 -4.99
C LYS A 81 4.11 17.19 -3.94
N ASN A 82 2.83 17.32 -4.25
CA ASN A 82 1.84 17.89 -3.35
C ASN A 82 1.65 17.04 -2.09
N LEU A 83 1.59 15.71 -2.24
CA LEU A 83 1.54 14.80 -1.10
C LEU A 83 2.79 14.90 -0.24
N TYR A 84 3.98 14.86 -0.84
CA TYR A 84 5.24 14.95 -0.10
C TYR A 84 5.31 16.19 0.80
N SER A 85 4.85 17.36 0.32
CA SER A 85 4.85 18.59 1.12
C SER A 85 3.81 18.60 2.24
N GLU A 86 2.71 17.86 2.10
CA GLU A 86 1.56 17.92 3.00
C GLU A 86 1.50 16.76 4.01
N ILE A 87 2.08 15.59 3.71
CA ILE A 87 2.04 14.39 4.59
C ILE A 87 2.71 14.60 5.95
N GLN A 88 3.58 15.61 6.05
CA GLN A 88 4.28 15.95 7.28
C GLN A 88 3.38 16.71 8.26
N ILE A 89 2.32 17.35 7.75
CA ILE A 89 1.47 18.30 8.49
C ILE A 89 0.09 17.69 8.74
N ASN A 90 -0.50 17.07 7.73
CA ASN A 90 -1.86 16.58 7.78
C ASN A 90 -1.94 15.13 8.29
N TYR A 91 -3.12 14.73 8.75
CA TYR A 91 -3.41 13.35 9.07
C TYR A 91 -3.51 12.53 7.77
N SER A 92 -2.89 11.36 7.76
CA SER A 92 -2.97 10.41 6.66
C SER A 92 -3.53 9.08 7.14
N ASP A 93 -4.42 8.49 6.34
CA ASP A 93 -4.79 7.09 6.51
C ASP A 93 -3.56 6.17 6.34
N THR A 94 -3.47 5.14 7.17
CA THR A 94 -2.26 4.30 7.26
C THR A 94 -2.06 3.45 6.02
N ILE A 95 -3.13 2.93 5.42
CA ILE A 95 -3.07 2.09 4.22
C ILE A 95 -2.69 2.96 3.02
N LEU A 96 -3.36 4.11 2.85
CA LEU A 96 -3.08 5.01 1.74
C LEU A 96 -1.67 5.62 1.82
N LEU A 97 -1.22 5.98 3.03
CA LEU A 97 0.14 6.47 3.26
C LEU A 97 1.18 5.40 2.97
N SER A 98 0.93 4.14 3.37
CA SER A 98 1.84 3.04 3.09
C SER A 98 1.97 2.80 1.58
N GLU A 99 0.85 2.82 0.84
CA GLU A 99 0.86 2.74 -0.62
C GLU A 99 1.64 3.89 -1.26
N PHE A 100 1.43 5.12 -0.77
CA PHE A 100 2.20 6.29 -1.22
C PHE A 100 3.70 6.09 -1.05
N LEU A 101 4.14 5.70 0.16
CA LEU A 101 5.56 5.48 0.46
C LEU A 101 6.19 4.40 -0.44
N LEU A 102 5.45 3.35 -0.79
CA LEU A 102 5.95 2.26 -1.62
C LEU A 102 6.03 2.61 -3.12
N ASN A 103 5.12 3.45 -3.62
CA ASN A 103 4.93 3.64 -5.07
C ASN A 103 5.31 5.05 -5.58
N ALA A 104 5.51 6.03 -4.70
CA ALA A 104 5.83 7.40 -5.09
C ALA A 104 7.28 7.61 -5.55
N HIS A 105 8.12 6.57 -5.52
CA HIS A 105 9.54 6.61 -5.89
C HIS A 105 10.33 7.75 -5.19
N LEU A 106 10.06 7.96 -3.89
CA LEU A 106 10.74 8.97 -3.09
C LEU A 106 12.25 8.66 -2.98
N SER A 107 13.07 9.69 -3.04
CA SER A 107 14.52 9.57 -2.84
C SER A 107 14.86 9.21 -1.40
N TYR A 108 16.09 8.74 -1.16
CA TYR A 108 16.58 8.46 0.18
C TYR A 108 16.51 9.70 1.09
N GLU A 109 16.88 10.88 0.56
CA GLU A 109 16.83 12.16 1.29
C GLU A 109 15.41 12.53 1.67
N GLN A 110 14.46 12.33 0.77
CA GLN A 110 13.04 12.58 1.03
C GLN A 110 12.53 11.67 2.14
N LEU A 111 12.83 10.37 2.08
CA LEU A 111 12.43 9.40 3.12
C LEU A 111 13.06 9.73 4.48
N LEU A 112 14.35 10.11 4.48
CA LEU A 112 15.06 10.54 5.68
C LEU A 112 14.44 11.80 6.29
N GLU A 113 13.98 12.74 5.46
CA GLU A 113 13.27 13.92 5.95
C GLU A 113 11.95 13.54 6.63
N LEU A 114 11.15 12.67 6.01
CA LEU A 114 9.88 12.19 6.56
C LEU A 114 10.07 11.49 7.90
N GLN A 115 11.12 10.67 8.04
CA GLN A 115 11.41 9.95 9.29
C GLN A 115 11.67 10.89 10.48
N LYS A 116 12.16 12.10 10.23
CA LYS A 116 12.48 13.10 11.27
C LYS A 116 11.27 13.91 11.72
N LYS A 117 10.12 13.80 11.04
CA LYS A 117 8.94 14.63 11.34
C LYS A 117 8.13 14.05 12.49
N ASP A 118 7.68 14.94 13.37
CA ASP A 118 6.78 14.60 14.46
C ASP A 118 5.32 14.58 13.97
N ASN A 119 4.97 13.57 13.18
CA ASN A 119 3.61 13.35 12.68
C ASN A 119 3.11 11.95 13.11
N PRO A 120 1.93 11.83 13.74
CA PRO A 120 1.41 10.53 14.20
C PRO A 120 1.23 9.50 13.09
N SER A 121 0.76 9.88 11.90
CA SER A 121 0.59 8.97 10.77
C SER A 121 1.96 8.45 10.28
N LEU A 122 2.98 9.33 10.19
CA LEU A 122 4.35 8.91 9.83
C LEU A 122 4.99 8.02 10.89
N LYS A 123 4.75 8.29 12.18
CA LYS A 123 5.20 7.44 13.30
C LYS A 123 4.61 6.03 13.23
N ARG A 124 3.36 5.89 12.76
CA ARG A 124 2.69 4.59 12.60
C ARG A 124 3.33 3.75 11.49
N VAL A 125 3.73 4.38 10.39
CA VAL A 125 4.34 3.71 9.22
C VAL A 125 5.88 3.81 9.17
N THR A 126 6.54 4.20 10.27
CA THR A 126 8.01 4.42 10.28
C THR A 126 8.80 3.20 9.81
N HIS A 127 8.29 1.99 10.04
CA HIS A 127 8.89 0.75 9.55
C HIS A 127 8.84 0.64 8.01
N ILE A 128 7.77 1.12 7.36
CA ILE A 128 7.67 1.20 5.89
C ILE A 128 8.64 2.24 5.35
N THR A 129 8.72 3.42 5.97
CA THR A 129 9.70 4.45 5.59
C THR A 129 11.12 3.91 5.69
N SER A 130 11.46 3.24 6.79
CA SER A 130 12.78 2.65 7.01
C SER A 130 13.07 1.52 6.00
N PHE A 131 12.07 0.69 5.68
CA PHE A 131 12.18 -0.34 4.65
C PHE A 131 12.49 0.26 3.28
N MET A 132 11.78 1.33 2.90
CA MET A 132 12.03 2.02 1.64
C MET A 132 13.41 2.67 1.62
N MET A 133 13.88 3.22 2.74
CA MET A 133 15.25 3.73 2.83
C MET A 133 16.29 2.65 2.54
N GLU A 134 16.14 1.44 3.09
CA GLU A 134 17.04 0.31 2.75
C GLU A 134 16.97 -0.08 1.26
N LYS A 135 15.77 -0.03 0.65
CA LYS A 135 15.63 -0.30 -0.78
C LYS A 135 16.29 0.76 -1.66
N THR A 136 16.21 2.04 -1.30
CA THR A 136 16.71 3.17 -2.12
C THR A 136 18.13 3.60 -1.78
N ARG A 137 18.74 3.00 -0.76
CA ARG A 137 20.08 3.33 -0.28
C ARG A 137 21.16 3.19 -1.38
N THR A 138 21.82 4.27 -1.78
CA THR A 138 22.89 4.23 -2.81
C THR A 138 24.27 4.61 -2.28
N ASP A 139 24.37 5.08 -1.03
CA ASP A 139 25.60 5.56 -0.37
C ASP A 139 26.56 4.43 0.03
N VAL A 140 26.10 3.18 0.04
CA VAL A 140 26.91 2.00 0.38
C VAL A 140 26.83 0.99 -0.76
N GLU A 141 27.98 0.50 -1.22
CA GLU A 141 28.06 -0.64 -2.14
C GLU A 141 27.61 -1.92 -1.42
N LEU A 142 26.30 -2.09 -1.32
CA LEU A 142 25.66 -3.32 -0.84
C LEU A 142 25.33 -4.20 -2.04
N THR A 143 25.63 -5.49 -1.93
CA THR A 143 25.10 -6.49 -2.85
C THR A 143 23.56 -6.54 -2.76
N ALA A 144 22.91 -7.02 -3.82
CA ALA A 144 21.45 -7.19 -3.82
C ALA A 144 20.97 -8.06 -2.64
N VAL A 145 21.72 -9.10 -2.29
CA VAL A 145 21.41 -10.01 -1.18
C VAL A 145 21.52 -9.32 0.18
N GLU A 146 22.55 -8.48 0.39
CA GLU A 146 22.69 -7.71 1.63
C GLU A 146 21.56 -6.70 1.80
N ARG A 147 21.16 -6.04 0.71
CA ARG A 147 20.01 -5.13 0.71
C ARG A 147 18.72 -5.84 1.12
N LEU A 148 18.43 -7.00 0.53
CA LEU A 148 17.26 -7.81 0.91
C LEU A 148 17.30 -8.24 2.39
N ARG A 149 18.48 -8.63 2.90
CA ARG A 149 18.66 -8.97 4.32
C ARG A 149 18.40 -7.77 5.23
N ASN A 150 18.88 -6.59 4.88
CA ASN A 150 18.62 -5.37 5.65
C ASN A 150 17.12 -5.03 5.67
N CYS A 151 16.44 -5.13 4.52
CA CYS A 151 15.00 -4.95 4.43
C CYS A 151 14.25 -5.90 5.37
N ILE A 152 14.58 -7.19 5.36
CA ILE A 152 13.99 -8.20 6.26
C ILE A 152 14.22 -7.81 7.72
N VAL A 153 15.46 -7.46 8.08
CA VAL A 153 15.80 -7.06 9.45
C VAL A 153 15.00 -5.84 9.88
N THR A 154 14.85 -4.84 9.02
CA THR A 154 14.06 -3.64 9.30
C THR A 154 12.59 -3.96 9.56
N LEU A 155 11.97 -4.80 8.73
CA LEU A 155 10.56 -5.19 8.88
C LEU A 155 10.32 -6.08 10.12
N TRP A 156 11.29 -6.93 10.50
CA TRP A 156 11.22 -7.75 11.73
C TRP A 156 11.46 -6.97 13.01
N LYS A 157 12.36 -5.98 12.98
CA LYS A 157 12.65 -5.11 14.13
C LYS A 157 11.53 -4.12 14.43
N ARG A 158 10.46 -4.10 13.63
CA ARG A 158 9.28 -3.30 13.94
C ARG A 158 8.81 -3.68 15.33
N ARG A 159 8.65 -2.69 16.19
CA ARG A 159 7.97 -2.90 17.47
C ARG A 159 6.48 -2.87 17.16
N PRO A 160 5.73 -3.95 17.42
CA PRO A 160 4.28 -3.91 17.29
C PRO A 160 3.77 -2.74 18.11
N GLN A 161 3.09 -1.80 17.46
CA GLN A 161 2.47 -0.69 18.18
C GLN A 161 1.22 -1.23 18.88
N LYS A 162 0.90 -0.67 20.05
CA LYS A 162 -0.25 -1.13 20.86
C LYS A 162 -1.57 -1.10 20.07
N ASP A 163 -1.66 -0.20 19.09
CA ASP A 163 -2.84 0.05 18.27
C ASP A 163 -2.67 -0.42 16.82
N GLU A 164 -1.67 -1.27 16.52
CA GLU A 164 -1.46 -1.88 15.20
C GLU A 164 -2.66 -2.79 14.87
N THR A 165 -3.30 -2.53 13.73
CA THR A 165 -4.43 -3.35 13.25
C THR A 165 -3.95 -4.66 12.61
N PHE A 166 -4.86 -5.63 12.47
CA PHE A 166 -4.54 -6.88 11.79
C PHE A 166 -4.18 -6.68 10.30
N ILE A 167 -4.86 -5.74 9.62
CA ILE A 167 -4.52 -5.33 8.25
C ILE A 167 -3.09 -4.78 8.19
N GLU A 168 -2.70 -3.89 9.11
CA GLU A 168 -1.34 -3.34 9.14
C GLU A 168 -0.30 -4.45 9.33
N ARG A 169 -0.52 -5.36 10.29
CA ARG A 169 0.40 -6.48 10.50
C ARG A 169 0.57 -7.34 9.27
N SER A 170 -0.56 -7.72 8.66
CA SER A 170 -0.57 -8.59 7.49
C SER A 170 0.02 -7.91 6.25
N PHE A 171 -0.04 -6.58 6.17
CA PHE A 171 0.61 -5.81 5.12
C PHE A 171 2.13 -5.88 5.25
N VAL A 172 2.66 -5.77 6.48
CA VAL A 172 4.10 -5.90 6.70
C VAL A 172 4.58 -7.33 6.46
N ASP A 173 3.79 -8.34 6.84
CA ASP A 173 4.12 -9.74 6.59
C ASP A 173 4.12 -10.07 5.09
N LEU A 174 3.28 -9.42 4.29
CA LEU A 174 3.37 -9.47 2.82
C LEU A 174 4.69 -8.90 2.30
N LEU A 175 5.13 -7.75 2.80
CA LEU A 175 6.42 -7.17 2.41
C LEU A 175 7.58 -8.10 2.76
N LEU A 176 7.56 -8.69 3.97
CA LEU A 176 8.52 -9.72 4.38
C LEU A 176 8.49 -10.93 3.45
N ALA A 177 7.31 -11.43 3.11
CA ALA A 177 7.14 -12.57 2.20
C ALA A 177 7.73 -12.28 0.82
N GLN A 178 7.55 -11.08 0.28
CA GLN A 178 8.18 -10.66 -0.98
C GLN A 178 9.71 -10.65 -0.86
N GLN A 179 10.27 -10.15 0.24
CA GLN A 179 11.73 -10.20 0.42
C GLN A 179 12.27 -11.63 0.55
N TYR A 180 11.51 -12.54 1.19
CA TYR A 180 11.87 -13.95 1.23
C TYR A 180 11.79 -14.62 -0.13
N TYR A 181 10.77 -14.29 -0.93
CA TYR A 181 10.64 -14.72 -2.31
C TYR A 181 11.87 -14.31 -3.14
N ASP A 182 12.27 -13.03 -3.07
CA ASP A 182 13.43 -12.50 -3.80
C ASP A 182 14.75 -13.19 -3.39
N MET A 183 14.81 -13.74 -2.18
CA MET A 183 15.95 -14.50 -1.67
C MET A 183 15.86 -16.02 -1.89
N GLY A 184 14.76 -16.54 -2.47
CA GLY A 184 14.49 -17.98 -2.60
C GLY A 184 14.25 -18.70 -1.27
N ARG A 185 13.93 -17.97 -0.19
CA ARG A 185 13.73 -18.48 1.18
C ARG A 185 12.28 -18.89 1.43
N PHE A 186 11.82 -19.88 0.67
CA PHE A 186 10.40 -20.27 0.64
C PHE A 186 9.92 -20.92 1.93
N ASP A 187 10.78 -21.61 2.68
CA ASP A 187 10.41 -22.21 3.97
C ASP A 187 10.09 -21.13 5.02
N GLU A 188 10.88 -20.06 5.07
CA GLU A 188 10.64 -18.92 5.94
C GLU A 188 9.38 -18.16 5.54
N MET A 189 9.18 -17.97 4.23
CA MET A 189 7.95 -17.40 3.69
C MET A 189 6.71 -18.23 4.07
N ASN A 190 6.79 -19.56 3.94
CA ASN A 190 5.69 -20.47 4.31
C ASN A 190 5.40 -20.40 5.81
N LYS A 191 6.44 -20.42 6.66
CA LYS A 191 6.28 -20.27 8.12
C LYS A 191 5.66 -18.93 8.51
N LEU A 192 6.05 -17.84 7.84
CA LEU A 192 5.50 -16.51 8.07
C LEU A 192 4.01 -16.44 7.72
N LEU A 193 3.60 -17.04 6.60
CA LEU A 193 2.24 -16.91 6.07
C LEU A 193 1.26 -17.98 6.57
N LYS A 194 1.76 -19.11 7.08
CA LYS A 194 0.92 -20.21 7.60
C LYS A 194 -0.15 -19.77 8.62
N PRO A 195 0.11 -18.85 9.58
CA PRO A 195 -0.90 -18.41 10.54
C PRO A 195 -2.15 -17.77 9.90
N TYR A 196 -2.05 -17.29 8.65
CA TYR A 196 -3.18 -16.71 7.95
C TYR A 196 -4.13 -17.75 7.38
N SER A 197 -3.76 -19.03 7.26
CA SER A 197 -4.61 -20.07 6.63
C SER A 197 -6.02 -20.13 7.21
N ASP A 198 -6.13 -19.90 8.50
CA ASP A 198 -7.36 -20.02 9.27
C ASP A 198 -8.01 -18.67 9.58
N ASN A 199 -7.35 -17.56 9.20
CA ASN A 199 -7.75 -16.19 9.57
C ASN A 199 -7.78 -15.22 8.38
N LEU A 200 -7.76 -15.69 7.14
CA LEU A 200 -7.77 -14.83 5.94
C LEU A 200 -9.00 -13.90 5.89
N ASP A 201 -10.13 -14.35 6.42
CA ASP A 201 -11.39 -13.61 6.49
C ASP A 201 -11.32 -12.38 7.40
N THR A 202 -10.40 -12.37 8.37
CA THR A 202 -10.14 -11.22 9.25
C THR A 202 -9.39 -10.08 8.57
N ILE A 203 -8.88 -10.27 7.34
CA ILE A 203 -8.30 -9.20 6.52
C ILE A 203 -9.43 -8.57 5.69
N GLU A 204 -9.90 -7.39 6.07
CA GLU A 204 -11.07 -6.74 5.46
C GLU A 204 -10.79 -6.25 4.02
N VAL A 205 -9.51 -6.06 3.66
CA VAL A 205 -9.10 -5.67 2.32
C VAL A 205 -8.98 -6.90 1.41
N LEU A 206 -9.90 -7.03 0.44
CA LEU A 206 -9.98 -8.20 -0.43
C LEU A 206 -8.70 -8.41 -1.27
N GLU A 207 -8.14 -7.34 -1.83
CA GLU A 207 -6.89 -7.42 -2.61
C GLU A 207 -5.75 -8.02 -1.77
N GLN A 208 -5.57 -7.51 -0.55
CA GLN A 208 -4.54 -7.97 0.38
C GLN A 208 -4.76 -9.43 0.81
N ARG A 209 -6.02 -9.81 1.04
CA ARG A 209 -6.41 -11.19 1.34
C ARG A 209 -6.03 -12.14 0.21
N LEU A 210 -6.36 -11.78 -1.03
CA LEU A 210 -6.00 -12.57 -2.21
C LEU A 210 -4.48 -12.63 -2.39
N PHE A 211 -3.76 -11.54 -2.10
CA PHE A 211 -2.31 -11.54 -2.20
C PHE A 211 -1.67 -12.49 -1.18
N ILE A 212 -2.08 -12.45 0.10
CA ILE A 212 -1.59 -13.38 1.14
C ILE A 212 -1.94 -14.81 0.78
N LYS A 213 -3.17 -15.06 0.35
CA LYS A 213 -3.63 -16.39 -0.07
C LYS A 213 -2.75 -16.94 -1.21
N GLY A 214 -2.47 -16.11 -2.22
CA GLY A 214 -1.60 -16.48 -3.34
C GLY A 214 -0.19 -16.79 -2.88
N MET A 215 0.43 -15.88 -2.12
CA MET A 215 1.78 -16.06 -1.59
C MET A 215 1.91 -17.29 -0.69
N MET A 216 0.90 -17.56 0.15
CA MET A 216 0.85 -18.75 1.01
C MET A 216 0.85 -20.04 0.18
N TYR A 217 0.00 -20.14 -0.85
CA TYR A 217 -0.02 -21.33 -1.71
C TYR A 217 1.24 -21.48 -2.56
N PHE A 218 1.80 -20.37 -3.04
CA PHE A 218 3.07 -20.39 -3.74
C PHE A 218 4.20 -20.93 -2.84
N ALA A 219 4.32 -20.39 -1.63
CA ALA A 219 5.35 -20.82 -0.68
C ALA A 219 5.17 -22.30 -0.28
N ALA A 220 3.93 -22.74 -0.02
CA ALA A 220 3.63 -24.14 0.28
C ALA A 220 4.04 -25.07 -0.87
N HIS A 221 3.74 -24.70 -2.12
CA HIS A 221 4.15 -25.47 -3.29
C HIS A 221 5.67 -25.58 -3.42
N ARG A 222 6.37 -24.45 -3.31
CA ARG A 222 7.85 -24.42 -3.34
C ARG A 222 8.49 -25.19 -2.19
N SER A 223 7.77 -25.36 -1.07
CA SER A 223 8.18 -26.14 0.10
C SER A 223 7.76 -27.63 0.02
N GLY A 224 7.18 -28.09 -1.09
CA GLY A 224 6.86 -29.50 -1.34
C GLY A 224 5.38 -29.89 -1.25
N ASP A 225 4.46 -28.98 -0.98
CA ASP A 225 3.01 -29.25 -1.06
C ASP A 225 2.50 -29.06 -2.50
N PHE A 226 2.56 -30.13 -3.30
CA PHE A 226 2.08 -30.11 -4.68
C PHE A 226 0.57 -29.85 -4.82
N THR A 227 -0.22 -30.01 -3.76
CA THR A 227 -1.65 -29.68 -3.79
C THR A 227 -1.93 -28.18 -3.74
N ALA A 228 -0.91 -27.37 -3.44
CA ALA A 228 -1.02 -25.91 -3.36
C ALA A 228 -0.97 -25.24 -4.74
N ALA A 229 -0.33 -25.85 -5.75
CA ALA A 229 -0.21 -25.25 -7.08
C ALA A 229 -1.58 -24.98 -7.75
N PRO A 230 -2.55 -25.91 -7.77
CA PRO A 230 -3.89 -25.61 -8.28
C PRO A 230 -4.61 -24.50 -7.51
N LYS A 231 -4.39 -24.40 -6.19
CA LYS A 231 -4.98 -23.35 -5.33
C LYS A 231 -4.36 -21.99 -5.61
N PHE A 232 -3.08 -21.94 -5.95
CA PHE A 232 -2.40 -20.73 -6.41
C PHE A 232 -3.01 -20.24 -7.73
N CYS A 233 -3.15 -21.10 -8.73
CA CYS A 233 -3.79 -20.75 -10.01
C CYS A 233 -5.23 -20.23 -9.82
N LYS A 234 -6.01 -20.89 -8.96
CA LYS A 234 -7.37 -20.42 -8.61
C LYS A 234 -7.36 -19.03 -7.98
N THR A 235 -6.33 -18.69 -7.20
CA THR A 235 -6.22 -17.35 -6.60
C THR A 235 -5.94 -16.28 -7.66
N ILE A 236 -5.18 -16.60 -8.71
CA ILE A 236 -4.98 -15.71 -9.86
C ILE A 236 -6.32 -15.50 -10.60
N GLU A 237 -7.10 -16.56 -10.81
CA GLU A 237 -8.45 -16.46 -11.39
C GLU A 237 -9.38 -15.59 -10.55
N GLU A 238 -9.34 -15.73 -9.21
CA GLU A 238 -10.10 -14.86 -8.30
C GLU A 238 -9.67 -13.39 -8.43
N CYS A 239 -8.39 -13.09 -8.63
CA CYS A 239 -7.92 -11.71 -8.89
C CYS A 239 -8.52 -11.15 -10.18
N LYS A 240 -8.56 -11.96 -11.24
CA LYS A 240 -9.15 -11.61 -12.53
C LYS A 240 -10.65 -11.32 -12.41
N VAL A 241 -11.40 -12.17 -11.71
CA VAL A 241 -12.85 -11.99 -11.50
C VAL A 241 -13.15 -10.69 -10.74
N ASN A 242 -12.28 -10.28 -9.82
CA ASN A 242 -12.44 -9.06 -9.03
C ASN A 242 -11.73 -7.83 -9.65
N ASN A 243 -11.25 -7.92 -10.90
CA ASN A 243 -10.54 -6.84 -11.60
C ASN A 243 -9.28 -6.31 -10.89
N PHE A 244 -8.64 -7.12 -10.04
CA PHE A 244 -7.34 -6.79 -9.44
C PHE A 244 -6.20 -7.05 -10.44
N THR A 245 -6.25 -6.38 -11.59
CA THR A 245 -5.39 -6.65 -12.75
C THR A 245 -3.89 -6.51 -12.44
N ARG A 246 -3.50 -5.54 -11.59
CA ARG A 246 -2.10 -5.39 -11.14
C ARG A 246 -1.65 -6.58 -10.27
N LEU A 247 -2.50 -7.03 -9.36
CA LEU A 247 -2.21 -8.20 -8.52
C LEU A 247 -2.20 -9.49 -9.33
N GLU A 248 -3.13 -9.66 -10.27
CA GLU A 248 -3.15 -10.78 -11.22
C GLU A 248 -1.81 -10.86 -11.98
N ALA A 249 -1.35 -9.75 -12.54
CA ALA A 249 -0.08 -9.69 -13.27
C ALA A 249 1.11 -10.02 -12.35
N LEU A 250 1.12 -9.49 -11.13
CA LEU A 250 2.16 -9.77 -10.14
C LEU A 250 2.20 -11.26 -9.77
N LEU A 251 1.07 -11.86 -9.40
CA LEU A 251 1.01 -13.28 -9.04
C LEU A 251 1.36 -14.19 -10.22
N THR A 252 0.96 -13.81 -11.43
CA THR A 252 1.32 -14.56 -12.65
C THR A 252 2.83 -14.56 -12.89
N SER A 253 3.52 -13.47 -12.55
CA SER A 253 4.98 -13.37 -12.71
C SER A 253 5.78 -14.33 -11.81
N TYR A 254 5.15 -14.97 -10.82
CA TYR A 254 5.79 -15.94 -9.94
C TYR A 254 5.77 -17.38 -10.47
N ILE A 255 5.00 -17.65 -11.52
CA ILE A 255 4.94 -18.95 -12.21
C ILE A 255 6.25 -19.16 -12.99
#